data_AF-A0AAN8MZ27-F1
#
_entry.id   AF-A0AAN8MZ27-F1
#
_cell.length_a   1.000
_cell.length_b   1.000
_cell.length_c   1.000
_cell.angle_alpha   90.00
_cell.angle_beta   90.00
_cell.angle_gamma   90.00
#
_symmetry.space_group_name_H-M   'P 1'
#
loop_
_entity.id
_entity.type
_entity.pdbx_description
1 polymer ?
#
loop_
_entity_poly.entity_id
_entity_poly.type
_entity_poly.pdbx_seq_one_letter_code
_entity_poly.pdbx_strand_id
1 'polypeptide(L)'
;MVPKNHTENLQTTSMAEARSRSSSLSSLDASEFKFPRDLVAPREDLEPGRVTTTTLDGTLTKEPLKLIEDLTNGCGGQLWPAGVRLAKYFISRYRDTNDLARKRIIELGSGGGVTGLAIGLELDHIGGDVEKGGCEFWMTDMQAMMDLMQKNVAFNGLEGKVECGLLDWADPLPEFVTKAPVDIVLAADCVYFEPAFPLLEKTL
;
A
#
# COMPACT_ATOMS: atom_id res chain seq x y z
N MET A 1 14.05 87.03 18.93
CA MET A 1 13.59 87.56 20.23
C MET A 1 13.38 86.36 21.15
N VAL A 2 14.15 86.27 22.24
CA VAL A 2 14.18 85.13 23.20
C VAL A 2 12.97 85.23 24.17
N PRO A 3 12.76 84.27 25.10
CA PRO A 3 11.79 83.17 25.10
C PRO A 3 10.62 83.41 26.08
N LYS A 4 9.77 82.41 26.33
CA LYS A 4 9.21 82.17 27.67
C LYS A 4 8.76 80.70 27.82
N ASN A 5 9.51 79.98 28.64
CA ASN A 5 9.07 78.75 29.29
C ASN A 5 8.15 79.12 30.47
N HIS A 6 7.10 78.34 30.70
CA HIS A 6 6.67 77.94 32.04
C HIS A 6 5.90 76.62 32.01
N THR A 7 6.62 75.58 32.46
CA THR A 7 6.28 74.48 33.38
C THR A 7 4.82 74.00 33.57
N GLU A 8 4.64 72.71 33.24
CA GLU A 8 3.87 71.62 33.90
C GLU A 8 2.41 71.82 34.35
N ASN A 9 1.52 70.92 33.89
CA ASN A 9 1.12 69.79 34.74
C ASN A 9 0.48 68.63 33.95
N LEU A 10 0.86 67.42 34.35
CA LEU A 10 0.37 66.14 33.83
C LEU A 10 -1.13 65.95 34.14
N GLN A 11 -1.88 65.43 33.18
CA GLN A 11 -2.91 64.43 33.44
C GLN A 11 -2.96 63.43 32.28
N THR A 12 -2.42 62.26 32.57
CA THR A 12 -2.44 61.05 31.75
C THR A 12 -3.86 60.50 31.64
N THR A 13 -4.41 60.41 30.44
CA THR A 13 -5.47 59.46 30.09
C THR A 13 -4.94 58.50 29.04
N SER A 14 -4.56 57.31 29.52
CA SER A 14 -4.14 56.17 28.72
C SER A 14 -5.34 55.64 27.91
N MET A 15 -5.38 55.94 26.61
CA MET A 15 -6.12 55.10 25.65
C MET A 15 -5.21 53.96 25.23
N ALA A 16 -5.21 52.89 26.03
CA ALA A 16 -4.64 51.62 25.63
C ALA A 16 -5.68 50.91 24.74
N GLU A 17 -5.50 51.00 23.42
CA GLU A 17 -6.12 50.05 22.50
C GLU A 17 -5.56 48.67 22.82
N ALA A 18 -6.38 47.85 23.47
CA ALA A 18 -6.10 46.44 23.69
C ALA A 18 -6.14 45.74 22.32
N ARG A 19 -4.96 45.61 21.70
CA ARG A 19 -4.73 44.58 20.68
C ARG A 19 -4.99 43.23 21.34
N SER A 20 -6.17 42.68 21.07
CA SER A 20 -6.52 41.30 21.42
C SER A 20 -5.45 40.40 20.83
N ARG A 21 -4.63 39.82 21.71
CA ARG A 21 -3.67 38.79 21.33
C ARG A 21 -4.49 37.62 20.80
N SER A 22 -4.27 37.27 19.53
CA SER A 22 -4.71 36.00 18.95
C SER A 22 -4.50 34.89 19.98
N SER A 23 -5.59 34.27 20.40
CA SER A 23 -5.56 33.13 21.30
C SER A 23 -4.74 32.04 20.63
N SER A 24 -3.62 31.69 21.26
CA SER A 24 -2.76 30.58 20.87
C SER A 24 -3.61 29.33 20.58
N LEU A 25 -3.38 28.69 19.45
CA LEU A 25 -3.97 27.39 19.07
C LEU A 25 -3.67 26.25 20.07
N SER A 26 -2.90 26.53 21.12
CA SER A 26 -2.51 25.61 22.19
C SER A 26 -3.59 25.37 23.25
N SER A 27 -4.78 25.97 23.14
CA SER A 27 -5.86 25.82 24.12
C SER A 27 -7.06 25.01 23.64
N LEU A 28 -7.01 24.43 22.45
CA LEU A 28 -8.06 23.52 22.00
C LEU A 28 -7.90 22.21 22.76
N ASP A 29 -8.86 21.90 23.61
CA ASP A 29 -9.00 20.57 24.19
C ASP A 29 -9.15 19.58 23.01
N ALA A 30 -8.40 18.48 23.04
CA ALA A 30 -8.51 17.44 22.00
C ALA A 30 -9.95 16.89 21.90
N SER A 31 -10.77 17.07 22.94
CA SER A 31 -12.20 16.73 22.95
C SER A 31 -13.09 17.71 22.16
N GLU A 32 -12.64 18.96 21.93
CA GLU A 32 -13.37 19.98 21.18
C GLU A 32 -13.20 19.83 19.67
N PHE A 33 -12.08 19.25 19.21
CA PHE A 33 -11.87 18.96 17.81
C PHE A 33 -12.58 17.66 17.41
N LYS A 34 -13.87 17.77 17.05
CA LYS A 34 -14.60 16.68 16.40
C LYS A 34 -14.36 16.76 14.89
N PHE A 35 -13.63 15.79 14.35
CA PHE A 35 -13.53 15.63 12.89
C PHE A 35 -14.95 15.56 12.31
N PRO A 36 -15.33 16.47 11.39
CA PRO A 36 -16.61 16.39 10.72
C PRO A 36 -16.71 15.04 10.00
N ARG A 37 -17.71 14.23 10.36
CA ARG A 37 -17.87 12.85 9.86
C ARG A 37 -18.17 12.79 8.36
N ASP A 38 -18.49 13.93 7.76
CA ASP A 38 -18.77 14.15 6.34
C ASP A 38 -17.51 14.50 5.52
N LEU A 39 -16.36 14.77 6.17
CA LEU A 39 -15.09 15.04 5.47
C LEU A 39 -14.29 13.77 5.17
N VAL A 40 -14.67 12.64 5.75
CA VAL A 40 -14.06 11.34 5.48
C VAL A 40 -15.17 10.40 5.05
N ALA A 41 -15.01 9.76 3.89
CA ALA A 41 -15.94 8.71 3.48
C ALA A 41 -16.03 7.66 4.61
N PRO A 42 -17.23 7.24 5.02
CA PRO A 42 -17.36 6.12 5.96
C PRO A 42 -16.54 4.94 5.43
N ARG A 43 -15.74 4.33 6.31
CA ARG A 43 -15.06 3.07 5.96
C ARG A 43 -16.15 2.08 5.58
N GLU A 44 -16.05 1.47 4.40
CA GLU A 44 -16.94 0.37 4.06
C GLU A 44 -16.66 -0.77 5.06
N ASP A 45 -17.71 -1.18 5.75
CA ASP A 45 -17.68 -2.39 6.57
C ASP A 45 -17.67 -3.59 5.62
N LEU A 46 -16.48 -4.01 5.19
CA LEU A 46 -16.31 -5.23 4.42
C LEU A 46 -16.47 -6.41 5.39
N GLU A 47 -17.55 -7.18 5.23
CA GLU A 47 -17.74 -8.43 5.95
C GLU A 47 -16.51 -9.34 5.75
N PRO A 48 -15.91 -9.88 6.83
CA PRO A 48 -14.79 -10.80 6.72
C PRO A 48 -15.10 -11.97 5.79
N GLY A 49 -14.22 -12.21 4.80
CA GLY A 49 -14.37 -13.29 3.84
C GLY A 49 -15.25 -12.96 2.62
N ARG A 50 -15.58 -11.68 2.41
CA ARG A 50 -16.19 -11.22 1.15
C ARG A 50 -15.35 -11.70 -0.04
N VAL A 51 -16.00 -12.19 -1.08
CA VAL A 51 -15.34 -12.54 -2.34
C VAL A 51 -15.61 -11.45 -3.38
N THR A 52 -14.53 -10.83 -3.87
CA THR A 52 -14.55 -9.94 -5.03
C THR A 52 -14.11 -10.70 -6.27
N THR A 53 -14.93 -10.67 -7.33
CA THR A 53 -14.62 -11.30 -8.62
C THR A 53 -14.44 -10.23 -9.69
N THR A 54 -13.33 -10.25 -10.43
CA THR A 54 -13.02 -9.23 -11.45
C THR A 54 -12.18 -9.78 -12.60
N THR A 55 -12.39 -9.23 -13.80
CA THR A 55 -11.54 -9.51 -14.98
C THR A 55 -10.48 -8.42 -15.21
N LEU A 56 -10.34 -7.48 -14.27
CA LEU A 56 -9.49 -6.29 -14.40
C LEU A 56 -9.74 -5.52 -15.71
N ASP A 57 -11.01 -5.21 -15.96
CA ASP A 57 -11.51 -4.55 -17.18
C ASP A 57 -11.18 -5.31 -18.47
N GLY A 58 -11.27 -6.65 -18.42
CA GLY A 58 -10.97 -7.53 -19.56
C GLY A 58 -9.48 -7.80 -19.79
N THR A 59 -8.61 -7.44 -18.84
CA THR A 59 -7.18 -7.76 -18.92
C THR A 59 -6.92 -9.25 -18.69
N LEU A 60 -7.71 -9.88 -17.81
CA LEU A 60 -7.71 -11.33 -17.60
C LEU A 60 -8.58 -12.00 -18.67
N THR A 61 -7.97 -12.93 -19.40
CA THR A 61 -8.55 -13.54 -20.59
C THR A 61 -8.97 -14.99 -20.38
N LYS A 62 -8.36 -15.70 -19.42
CA LYS A 62 -8.73 -17.09 -19.09
C LYS A 62 -9.89 -17.18 -18.11
N GLU A 63 -9.68 -16.65 -16.93
CA GLU A 63 -10.56 -16.78 -15.77
C GLU A 63 -10.58 -15.44 -15.01
N PRO A 64 -11.71 -15.05 -14.42
CA PRO A 64 -11.74 -13.89 -13.53
C PRO A 64 -10.94 -14.19 -12.26
N LEU A 65 -10.23 -13.19 -11.74
CA LEU A 65 -9.64 -13.24 -10.42
C LEU A 65 -10.75 -13.30 -9.37
N LYS A 66 -10.66 -14.26 -8.45
CA LYS A 66 -11.51 -14.34 -7.26
C LYS A 66 -10.65 -14.02 -6.05
N LEU A 67 -10.97 -12.94 -5.35
CA LEU A 67 -10.20 -12.45 -4.21
C LEU A 67 -11.07 -12.51 -2.96
N ILE A 68 -10.66 -13.31 -1.97
CA ILE A 68 -11.19 -13.25 -0.61
C ILE A 68 -10.58 -12.01 0.06
N GLU A 69 -11.44 -11.14 0.57
CA GLU A 69 -11.07 -9.94 1.31
C GLU A 69 -11.42 -10.13 2.80
N ASP A 70 -10.45 -9.86 3.67
CA ASP A 70 -10.58 -10.00 5.12
C ASP A 70 -9.67 -8.99 5.85
N LEU A 71 -10.27 -7.95 6.42
CA LEU A 71 -9.57 -6.86 7.12
C LEU A 71 -9.27 -7.17 8.59
N THR A 72 -9.58 -8.37 9.08
CA THR A 72 -9.41 -8.75 10.50
C THR A 72 -7.95 -8.63 10.97
N ASN A 73 -7.00 -8.96 10.09
CA ASN A 73 -5.57 -9.01 10.42
C ASN A 73 -4.76 -7.83 9.86
N GLY A 74 -5.41 -6.79 9.34
CA GLY A 74 -4.75 -5.60 8.83
C GLY A 74 -5.29 -5.13 7.48
N CYS A 75 -4.73 -4.01 6.99
CA CYS A 75 -5.22 -3.36 5.77
C CYS A 75 -4.82 -4.08 4.48
N GLY A 76 -3.90 -5.05 4.53
CA GLY A 76 -3.49 -5.85 3.38
C GLY A 76 -4.59 -6.78 2.86
N GLY A 77 -5.64 -7.05 3.65
CA GLY A 77 -6.70 -7.97 3.28
C GLY A 77 -7.80 -7.42 2.38
N GLN A 78 -7.64 -6.23 1.81
CA GLN A 78 -8.57 -5.69 0.79
C GLN A 78 -7.86 -5.52 -0.55
N LEU A 79 -8.65 -5.38 -1.61
CA LEU A 79 -8.15 -4.99 -2.92
C LEU A 79 -7.63 -3.55 -2.91
N TRP A 80 -6.37 -3.38 -3.31
CA TRP A 80 -5.75 -2.07 -3.45
C TRP A 80 -5.64 -1.62 -4.92
N PRO A 81 -6.02 -0.37 -5.26
CA PRO A 81 -6.01 0.11 -6.64
C PRO A 81 -4.65 0.04 -7.34
N ALA A 82 -3.53 0.28 -6.65
CA ALA A 82 -2.22 0.19 -7.30
C ALA A 82 -1.90 -1.25 -7.71
N GLY A 83 -2.32 -2.26 -6.94
CA GLY A 83 -2.13 -3.66 -7.29
C GLY A 83 -2.88 -4.04 -8.56
N VAL A 84 -4.11 -3.54 -8.73
CA VAL A 84 -4.85 -3.66 -10.01
C VAL A 84 -4.09 -3.02 -11.16
N ARG A 85 -3.58 -1.80 -11.00
CA ARG A 85 -2.85 -1.11 -12.08
C ARG A 85 -1.54 -1.82 -12.42
N LEU A 86 -0.79 -2.26 -11.41
CA LEU A 86 0.47 -2.98 -11.59
C LEU A 86 0.25 -4.31 -12.30
N ALA A 87 -0.79 -5.07 -11.94
CA ALA A 87 -1.17 -6.31 -12.62
C ALA A 87 -1.47 -6.06 -14.09
N LYS A 88 -2.33 -5.09 -14.39
CA LYS A 88 -2.69 -4.73 -15.77
C LYS A 88 -1.48 -4.33 -16.59
N TYR A 89 -0.61 -3.50 -16.01
CA TYR A 89 0.64 -3.09 -16.66
C TYR A 89 1.56 -4.28 -16.93
N PHE A 90 1.79 -5.13 -15.92
CA PHE A 90 2.70 -6.27 -16.02
C PHE A 90 2.23 -7.27 -17.09
N ILE A 91 0.95 -7.66 -17.03
CA ILE A 91 0.34 -8.56 -18.01
C ILE A 91 0.45 -7.95 -19.42
N SER A 92 0.12 -6.67 -19.59
CA SER A 92 0.23 -6.00 -20.90
C SER A 92 1.67 -5.89 -21.40
N ARG A 93 2.65 -5.70 -20.50
CA ARG A 93 4.06 -5.52 -20.85
C ARG A 93 4.71 -6.81 -21.35
N TYR A 94 4.26 -7.95 -20.84
CA TYR A 94 4.84 -9.27 -21.13
C TYR A 94 3.97 -10.14 -22.05
N ARG A 95 2.77 -9.67 -22.41
CA ARG A 95 1.88 -10.34 -23.36
C ARG A 95 2.60 -10.67 -24.66
N ASP A 96 2.45 -11.90 -25.11
CA ASP A 96 3.05 -12.43 -26.35
C ASP A 96 4.59 -12.34 -26.40
N THR A 97 5.25 -12.16 -25.25
CA THR A 97 6.72 -12.20 -25.13
C THR A 97 7.18 -13.50 -24.46
N ASN A 98 8.50 -13.74 -24.49
CA ASN A 98 9.13 -14.80 -23.71
C ASN A 98 10.14 -14.26 -22.67
N ASP A 99 10.01 -12.99 -22.32
CA ASP A 99 10.99 -12.28 -21.49
C ASP A 99 10.95 -12.71 -20.02
N LEU A 100 9.86 -13.37 -19.58
CA LEU A 100 9.73 -13.95 -18.24
C LEU A 100 10.35 -15.35 -18.10
N ALA A 101 10.76 -15.98 -19.20
CA ALA A 101 11.35 -17.29 -19.14
C ALA A 101 12.62 -17.29 -18.29
N ARG A 102 12.66 -18.21 -17.32
CA ARG A 102 13.71 -18.40 -16.31
C ARG A 102 13.91 -17.20 -15.37
N LYS A 103 12.95 -16.29 -15.28
CA LYS A 103 13.01 -15.15 -14.37
C LYS A 103 12.58 -15.52 -12.96
N ARG A 104 13.19 -14.84 -11.99
CA ARG A 104 12.81 -14.88 -10.58
C ARG A 104 12.10 -13.58 -10.20
N ILE A 105 10.83 -13.69 -9.84
CA ILE A 105 9.94 -12.59 -9.51
C ILE A 105 9.56 -12.70 -8.04
N ILE A 106 9.70 -11.60 -7.30
CA ILE A 106 9.25 -11.50 -5.91
C ILE A 106 8.32 -10.29 -5.78
N GLU A 107 7.10 -10.52 -5.33
CA GLU A 107 6.21 -9.45 -4.88
C GLU A 107 6.38 -9.23 -3.38
N LEU A 108 6.67 -7.98 -2.99
CA LEU A 108 6.72 -7.52 -1.60
C LEU A 108 5.38 -6.91 -1.22
N GLY A 109 4.89 -7.23 -0.01
CA GLY A 109 3.65 -6.65 0.51
C GLY A 109 2.42 -7.06 -0.30
N SER A 110 2.32 -8.35 -0.64
CA SER A 110 1.25 -8.88 -1.49
C SER A 110 -0.15 -8.72 -0.87
N GLY A 111 -0.28 -8.63 0.46
CA GLY A 111 -1.55 -8.61 1.17
C GLY A 111 -2.43 -9.80 0.79
N GLY A 112 -3.67 -9.54 0.38
CA GLY A 112 -4.58 -10.54 -0.17
C GLY A 112 -4.17 -11.09 -1.54
N GLY A 113 -3.25 -10.40 -2.25
CA GLY A 113 -2.58 -10.95 -3.42
C GLY A 113 -3.05 -10.45 -4.79
N VAL A 114 -3.77 -9.32 -4.87
CA VAL A 114 -4.39 -8.85 -6.12
C VAL A 114 -3.42 -8.81 -7.31
N THR A 115 -2.17 -8.36 -7.13
CA THR A 115 -1.20 -8.29 -8.22
C THR A 115 -0.71 -9.68 -8.61
N GLY A 116 -0.15 -10.43 -7.66
CA GLY A 116 0.46 -11.73 -7.93
C GLY A 116 -0.54 -12.76 -8.46
N LEU A 117 -1.77 -12.78 -7.95
CA LEU A 117 -2.81 -13.70 -8.42
C LEU A 117 -3.24 -13.39 -9.85
N ALA A 118 -3.45 -12.10 -10.16
CA ALA A 118 -3.83 -11.68 -11.51
C ALA A 118 -2.76 -12.03 -12.54
N ILE A 119 -1.48 -11.81 -12.20
CA ILE A 119 -0.35 -12.21 -13.05
C ILE A 119 -0.28 -13.74 -13.15
N GLY A 120 -0.45 -14.44 -12.03
CA GLY A 120 -0.47 -15.91 -11.93
C GLY A 120 -1.45 -16.57 -12.90
N LEU A 121 -2.67 -16.02 -13.01
CA LEU A 121 -3.71 -16.49 -13.94
C LEU A 121 -3.31 -16.37 -15.41
N GLU A 122 -2.40 -15.47 -15.75
CA GLU A 122 -1.98 -15.18 -17.12
C GLU A 122 -0.55 -15.64 -17.44
N LEU A 123 0.19 -16.23 -16.48
CA LEU A 123 1.59 -16.65 -16.65
C LEU A 123 1.83 -17.46 -17.92
N ASP A 124 0.92 -18.37 -18.27
CA ASP A 124 1.04 -19.22 -19.45
C ASP A 124 1.09 -18.40 -20.77
N HIS A 125 0.44 -17.24 -20.79
CA HIS A 125 0.36 -16.35 -21.95
C HIS A 125 1.40 -15.24 -21.97
N ILE A 126 2.00 -14.92 -20.82
CA ILE A 126 3.01 -13.86 -20.70
C ILE A 126 4.46 -14.40 -20.60
N GLY A 127 4.66 -15.67 -20.95
CA GLY A 127 5.99 -16.29 -21.05
C GLY A 127 6.53 -16.90 -19.75
N GLY A 128 5.66 -17.07 -18.74
CA GLY A 128 5.96 -17.76 -17.48
C GLY A 128 5.59 -19.26 -17.48
N ASP A 129 5.05 -19.80 -18.58
CA ASP A 129 4.72 -21.22 -18.71
C ASP A 129 5.97 -22.11 -18.60
N VAL A 130 5.83 -23.25 -17.94
CA VAL A 130 6.86 -24.30 -17.82
C VAL A 130 7.38 -24.73 -19.18
N GLU A 131 6.49 -24.86 -20.18
CA GLU A 131 6.88 -25.25 -21.54
C GLU A 131 7.83 -24.23 -22.20
N LYS A 132 7.76 -22.97 -21.77
CA LYS A 132 8.56 -21.86 -22.28
C LYS A 132 9.76 -21.51 -21.40
N GLY A 133 10.02 -22.32 -20.37
CA GLY A 133 11.15 -22.17 -19.45
C GLY A 133 10.76 -21.78 -18.03
N GLY A 134 9.47 -21.54 -17.77
CA GLY A 134 8.90 -21.19 -16.46
C GLY A 134 9.37 -19.84 -15.93
N CYS A 135 8.71 -19.31 -14.92
CA CYS A 135 9.31 -18.33 -14.02
C CYS A 135 9.13 -18.79 -12.57
N GLU A 136 10.06 -18.45 -11.70
CA GLU A 136 9.88 -18.60 -10.26
C GLU A 136 9.17 -17.34 -9.76
N PHE A 137 7.95 -17.48 -9.23
CA PHE A 137 7.17 -16.35 -8.74
C PHE A 137 6.77 -16.56 -7.28
N TRP A 138 7.29 -15.69 -6.41
CA TRP A 138 6.92 -15.59 -5.01
C TRP A 138 6.06 -14.36 -4.74
N MET A 139 4.96 -14.58 -4.04
CA MET A 139 4.22 -13.55 -3.32
C MET A 139 4.67 -13.56 -1.86
N THR A 140 4.98 -12.39 -1.31
CA THR A 140 5.53 -12.29 0.04
C THR A 140 4.89 -11.21 0.87
N ASP A 141 4.73 -11.49 2.16
CA ASP A 141 4.19 -10.57 3.14
C ASP A 141 4.61 -11.02 4.57
N MET A 142 4.18 -10.28 5.59
CA MET A 142 4.35 -10.61 7.00
C MET A 142 3.37 -11.73 7.44
N GLN A 143 3.63 -12.31 8.61
CA GLN A 143 2.89 -13.47 9.14
C GLN A 143 1.37 -13.28 9.19
N ALA A 144 0.91 -12.05 9.44
CA ALA A 144 -0.51 -11.71 9.53
C ALA A 144 -1.28 -11.96 8.22
N MET A 145 -0.61 -11.87 7.06
CA MET A 145 -1.23 -12.00 5.74
C MET A 145 -1.10 -13.42 5.13
N MET A 146 -0.22 -14.26 5.69
CA MET A 146 0.09 -15.58 5.11
C MET A 146 -1.15 -16.46 4.88
N ASP A 147 -2.03 -16.55 5.88
CA ASP A 147 -3.24 -17.37 5.78
C ASP A 147 -4.18 -16.90 4.66
N LEU A 148 -4.37 -15.59 4.53
CA LEU A 148 -5.26 -15.02 3.50
C LEU A 148 -4.64 -15.18 2.11
N MET A 149 -3.35 -14.88 1.99
CA MET A 149 -2.60 -14.99 0.75
C MET A 149 -2.62 -16.43 0.21
N GLN A 150 -2.33 -17.43 1.06
CA GLN A 150 -2.37 -18.85 0.70
C GLN A 150 -3.78 -19.31 0.31
N LYS A 151 -4.81 -18.90 1.04
CA LYS A 151 -6.21 -19.18 0.69
C LYS A 151 -6.55 -18.64 -0.69
N ASN A 152 -6.11 -17.42 -1.02
CA ASN A 152 -6.38 -16.82 -2.32
C ASN A 152 -5.62 -17.49 -3.46
N VAL A 153 -4.36 -17.93 -3.24
CA VAL A 153 -3.63 -18.76 -4.22
C VAL A 153 -4.42 -20.05 -4.50
N ALA A 154 -4.82 -20.77 -3.46
CA ALA A 154 -5.59 -22.00 -3.61
C ALA A 154 -6.97 -21.77 -4.25
N PHE A 155 -7.64 -20.67 -3.92
CA PHE A 155 -8.96 -20.35 -4.47
C PHE A 155 -8.94 -20.08 -5.98
N ASN A 156 -7.78 -19.72 -6.52
CA ASN A 156 -7.56 -19.49 -7.95
C ASN A 156 -6.83 -20.67 -8.63
N GLY A 157 -6.53 -21.76 -7.93
CA GLY A 157 -5.84 -22.92 -8.48
C GLY A 157 -4.41 -22.61 -8.94
N LEU A 158 -3.73 -21.71 -8.23
CA LEU A 158 -2.39 -21.22 -8.56
C LEU A 158 -1.28 -21.93 -7.77
N GLU A 159 -1.60 -22.95 -6.97
CA GLU A 159 -0.61 -23.75 -6.27
C GLU A 159 0.42 -24.35 -7.24
N GLY A 160 1.71 -24.20 -6.93
CA GLY A 160 2.81 -24.62 -7.79
C GLY A 160 3.09 -23.72 -9.00
N LYS A 161 2.26 -22.71 -9.27
CA LYS A 161 2.56 -21.62 -10.22
C LYS A 161 3.06 -20.37 -9.51
N VAL A 162 2.46 -20.05 -8.37
CA VAL A 162 2.83 -18.91 -7.52
C VAL A 162 2.98 -19.40 -6.09
N GLU A 163 4.16 -19.16 -5.52
CA GLU A 163 4.50 -19.58 -4.16
C GLU A 163 4.26 -18.46 -3.15
N CYS A 164 3.86 -18.83 -1.94
CA CYS A 164 3.68 -17.89 -0.82
C CYS A 164 4.87 -17.98 0.13
N GLY A 165 5.57 -16.87 0.37
CA GLY A 165 6.73 -16.81 1.27
C GLY A 165 6.57 -15.77 2.38
N LEU A 166 6.98 -16.12 3.60
CA LEU A 166 7.09 -15.15 4.69
C LEU A 166 8.31 -14.26 4.44
N LEU A 167 8.08 -12.95 4.32
CA LEU A 167 9.13 -11.94 4.22
C LEU A 167 8.64 -10.68 4.96
N ASP A 168 9.03 -10.59 6.24
CA ASP A 168 8.88 -9.36 7.00
C ASP A 168 10.09 -8.46 6.74
N TRP A 169 9.86 -7.20 6.36
CA TRP A 169 10.93 -6.26 6.04
C TRP A 169 11.83 -5.94 7.25
N ALA A 170 11.36 -6.20 8.47
CA ALA A 170 12.15 -6.07 9.69
C ALA A 170 13.21 -7.18 9.85
N ASP A 171 12.99 -8.33 9.22
CA ASP A 171 13.79 -9.55 9.40
C ASP A 171 14.90 -9.70 8.34
N PRO A 172 15.88 -10.59 8.56
CA PRO A 172 16.80 -11.01 7.50
C PRO A 172 16.05 -11.64 6.32
N LEU A 173 16.56 -11.41 5.10
CA LEU A 173 15.98 -12.01 3.90
C LEU A 173 15.97 -13.55 4.02
N PRO A 174 14.85 -14.21 3.69
CA PRO A 174 14.74 -15.66 3.81
C PRO A 174 15.54 -16.36 2.69
N GLU A 175 15.90 -17.62 2.94
CA GLU A 175 16.79 -18.39 2.06
C GLU A 175 16.29 -18.46 0.60
N PHE A 176 14.98 -18.58 0.39
CA PHE A 176 14.41 -18.63 -0.96
C PHE A 176 14.60 -17.33 -1.73
N VAL A 177 14.77 -16.18 -1.06
CA VAL A 177 15.16 -14.92 -1.71
C VAL A 177 16.65 -14.92 -1.99
N THR A 178 17.48 -15.24 -1.01
CA THR A 178 18.95 -15.09 -1.09
C THR A 178 19.66 -16.18 -1.89
N LYS A 179 19.01 -17.32 -2.18
CA LYS A 179 19.63 -18.46 -2.89
C LYS A 179 20.11 -18.13 -4.31
N ALA A 180 19.58 -17.07 -4.93
CA ALA A 180 19.94 -16.63 -6.27
C ALA A 180 19.55 -15.14 -6.45
N PRO A 181 20.05 -14.45 -7.49
CA PRO A 181 19.60 -13.11 -7.83
C PRO A 181 18.09 -13.05 -8.13
N VAL A 182 17.44 -11.94 -7.80
CA VAL A 182 16.05 -11.66 -8.18
C VAL A 182 16.07 -10.80 -9.43
N ASP A 183 15.30 -11.19 -10.46
CA ASP A 183 15.25 -10.43 -11.72
C ASP A 183 14.24 -9.28 -11.65
N ILE A 184 13.12 -9.48 -10.97
CA ILE A 184 12.01 -8.54 -10.89
C ILE A 184 11.48 -8.49 -9.46
N VAL A 185 11.39 -7.28 -8.90
CA VAL A 185 10.68 -7.01 -7.66
C VAL A 185 9.39 -6.25 -7.98
N LEU A 186 8.26 -6.72 -7.48
CA LEU A 186 6.96 -6.07 -7.55
C LEU A 186 6.60 -5.52 -6.17
N ALA A 187 6.06 -4.31 -6.12
CA ALA A 187 5.54 -3.72 -4.89
C ALA A 187 4.42 -2.74 -5.26
N ALA A 188 3.21 -2.97 -4.75
CA ALA A 188 2.05 -2.12 -5.01
C ALA A 188 1.52 -1.57 -3.68
N ASP A 189 1.31 -0.26 -3.61
CA ASP A 189 0.84 0.45 -2.40
C ASP A 189 1.65 0.12 -1.12
N CYS A 190 2.95 -0.15 -1.25
CA CYS A 190 3.84 -0.45 -0.11
C CYS A 190 4.38 0.80 0.61
N VAL A 191 4.20 2.00 0.03
CA VAL A 191 4.74 3.27 0.55
C VAL A 191 3.59 4.11 1.10
N TYR A 192 3.12 3.75 2.29
CA TYR A 192 2.02 4.46 2.99
C TYR A 192 2.24 4.64 4.50
N PHE A 193 3.09 3.81 5.11
CA PHE A 193 3.38 3.86 6.54
C PHE A 193 4.85 4.24 6.76
N GLU A 194 5.10 5.51 7.06
CA GLU A 194 6.45 6.10 7.14
C GLU A 194 7.46 5.31 8.00
N PRO A 195 7.09 4.76 9.18
CA PRO A 195 8.02 3.96 9.97
C PRO A 195 8.56 2.71 9.26
N ALA A 196 7.87 2.20 8.25
CA ALA A 196 8.30 1.03 7.48
C ALA A 196 9.25 1.38 6.32
N PHE A 197 9.41 2.65 5.94
CA PHE A 197 10.23 3.01 4.77
C PHE A 197 11.68 2.55 4.89
N PRO A 198 12.39 2.75 6.03
CA PRO A 198 13.77 2.27 6.15
C PRO A 198 13.90 0.74 6.09
N LEU A 199 12.85 0.01 6.49
CA LEU A 199 12.83 -1.46 6.44
C LEU A 199 12.66 -1.96 5.00
N LEU A 200 11.75 -1.32 4.24
CA LEU A 200 11.58 -1.58 2.82
C LEU A 200 12.84 -1.24 2.03
N GLU A 201 13.46 -0.08 2.29
CA GLU A 201 14.72 0.33 1.66
C GLU A 201 15.86 -0.65 1.93
N LYS A 202 15.95 -1.20 3.15
CA LYS A 202 16.95 -2.21 3.50
C LYS A 202 16.71 -3.55 2.79
N THR A 203 15.46 -3.87 2.49
CA THR A 203 15.04 -5.12 1.83
C THR A 203 15.37 -5.11 0.33
N LEU A 204 15.28 -3.93 -0.32
CA LEU A 204 15.58 -3.70 -1.74
C LEU A 204 17.09 -3.65 -2.03
#